data_AF-A0A7V9Q5Q9-F1
#
_entry.id   AF-A0A7V9Q5Q9-F1
#
_cell.length_a   1.000
_cell.length_b   1.000
_cell.length_c   1.000
_cell.angle_alpha   90.00
_cell.angle_beta   90.00
_cell.angle_gamma   90.00
#
_symmetry.space_group_name_H-M   'P 1'
#
loop_
_entity.id
_entity.type
_entity.pdbx_description
1 polymer ?
#
loop_
_entity_poly.entity_id
_entity_poly.type
_entity_poly.pdbx_seq_one_letter_code
_entity_poly.pdbx_strand_id
1 'polypeptide(L)' 'MWDTKRQVIWLATGITLGTFVIYNEAFDDTGRFDRTYFIYLEMMLLAIISVMFFFYSRNRG' A
#
# COMPACT_ATOMS: atom_id res chain seq x y z
N MET A 1 -1.98 13.51 22.43
CA MET A 1 -2.00 13.74 20.97
C MET A 1 -1.19 12.65 20.30
N TRP A 2 -1.85 11.56 19.92
CA TRP A 2 -1.21 10.44 19.20
C TRP A 2 -1.09 10.81 17.72
N ASP A 3 0.13 11.21 17.32
CA ASP A 3 0.78 10.58 16.17
C ASP A 3 0.40 10.94 14.74
N THR A 4 0.24 12.22 14.37
CA THR A 4 0.31 12.57 12.93
C THR A 4 1.64 12.11 12.32
N LYS A 5 2.76 12.24 13.07
CA LYS A 5 4.08 11.75 12.64
C LYS A 5 4.10 10.22 12.46
N ARG A 6 3.58 9.45 13.41
CA ARG A 6 3.59 7.98 13.31
C ARG A 6 2.55 7.47 12.31
N GLN A 7 1.45 8.18 12.08
CA GLN A 7 0.47 7.87 11.03
C GLN A 7 1.10 8.04 9.63
N VAL A 8 1.90 9.10 9.43
CA VAL A 8 2.70 9.26 8.20
C VAL A 8 3.76 8.17 8.07
N ILE A 9 4.44 7.80 9.17
CA ILE A 9 5.40 6.69 9.17
C ILE A 9 4.69 5.37 8.81
N TRP A 10 3.53 5.07 9.39
CA TRP A 10 2.74 3.88 9.08
C TRP A 10 2.28 3.85 7.61
N LEU A 11 1.85 4.99 7.07
CA LEU A 11 1.53 5.13 5.65
C LEU A 11 2.75 4.86 4.77
N ALA A 12 3.86 5.55 5.05
CA ALA A 12 5.08 5.41 4.26
C ALA A 12 5.63 3.98 4.31
N THR A 13 5.64 3.35 5.49
CA THR A 13 6.07 1.96 5.67
C THR A 13 5.10 0.99 4.98
N GLY A 14 3.79 1.17 5.12
CA GLY A 14 2.78 0.31 4.50
C GLY A 14 2.82 0.36 2.98
N ILE A 15 2.95 1.56 2.40
CA ILE A 15 3.12 1.73 0.95
C ILE A 15 4.46 1.10 0.52
N THR A 16 5.58 1.48 1.14
CA THR A 16 6.91 0.99 0.71
C THR A 16 7.02 -0.53 0.79
N LEU A 17 6.62 -1.15 1.90
CA LEU A 17 6.68 -2.59 2.06
C LEU A 17 5.66 -3.30 1.16
N GLY A 18 4.45 -2.75 1.03
CA GLY A 18 3.41 -3.29 0.15
C GLY A 18 3.86 -3.28 -1.31
N THR A 19 4.34 -2.14 -1.81
CA THR A 19 4.87 -1.99 -3.16
C THR A 19 6.07 -2.93 -3.39
N PHE A 20 6.94 -3.14 -2.39
CA PHE A 20 8.05 -4.08 -2.50
C PHE A 20 7.57 -5.54 -2.65
N VAL A 21 6.57 -5.95 -1.87
CA VAL A 21 5.98 -7.30 -1.97
C VAL A 21 5.31 -7.47 -3.33
N ILE A 22 4.48 -6.50 -3.74
CA ILE A 22 3.79 -6.50 -5.02
C ILE A 22 4.76 -6.51 -6.20
N TYR A 23 5.88 -5.80 -6.08
CA TYR A 23 6.93 -5.80 -7.09
C TYR A 23 7.52 -7.21 -7.27
N ASN A 24 7.76 -7.95 -6.19
CA ASN A 24 8.24 -9.34 -6.28
C ASN A 24 7.17 -10.28 -6.82
N GLU A 25 5.91 -10.10 -6.40
CA GLU A 25 4.76 -10.89 -6.86
C GLU A 25 4.44 -10.68 -8.35
N ALA A 26 4.80 -9.53 -8.90
CA ALA A 26 4.59 -9.21 -10.30
C ALA A 26 5.57 -9.93 -11.25
N PHE A 27 6.54 -10.68 -10.73
CA PHE A 27 7.36 -11.58 -11.53
C PHE A 27 6.66 -12.95 -11.64
N ASP A 28 6.39 -13.36 -12.88
CA ASP A 28 5.84 -14.68 -13.20
C ASP A 28 6.90 -15.79 -13.02
N ASP A 29 6.50 -17.06 -13.11
CA ASP A 29 7.35 -18.25 -12.93
C ASP A 29 8.57 -18.30 -13.87
N THR A 30 8.50 -17.55 -14.97
CA THR A 30 9.58 -17.40 -15.96
C THR A 30 10.53 -16.22 -15.68
N GLY A 31 10.31 -15.49 -14.58
CA GLY A 31 11.05 -14.28 -14.21
C GLY A 31 10.68 -13.05 -15.03
N ARG A 32 9.56 -13.08 -15.77
CA ARG A 32 9.07 -11.93 -16.53
C ARG A 32 8.19 -11.05 -15.65
N PHE A 33 8.47 -9.75 -15.65
CA PHE A 33 7.67 -8.77 -14.93
C PHE A 33 6.40 -8.41 -15.70
N ASP A 34 5.22 -8.69 -15.11
CA ASP A 34 3.94 -8.25 -15.63
C ASP A 34 3.56 -6.87 -15.06
N ARG A 35 3.75 -5.85 -15.90
CA ARG A 35 3.42 -4.47 -15.54
C ARG A 35 1.93 -4.24 -15.30
N THR A 36 1.04 -4.95 -16.01
CA THR A 36 -0.41 -4.78 -15.84
C THR A 36 -0.85 -5.35 -14.50
N TYR A 37 -0.36 -6.54 -14.18
CA TYR A 37 -0.62 -7.18 -12.89
C TYR A 37 -0.05 -6.38 -11.73
N PHE A 38 1.17 -5.85 -11.87
CA PHE A 38 1.76 -4.93 -10.89
C PHE A 38 0.87 -3.70 -10.64
N ILE A 39 0.44 -3.00 -11.69
CA ILE A 39 -0.40 -1.80 -11.55
C ILE A 39 -1.74 -2.16 -10.88
N TYR A 40 -2.34 -3.30 -11.22
CA TYR A 40 -3.57 -3.76 -10.60
C TYR A 40 -3.40 -3.97 -9.08
N LEU A 41 -2.35 -4.69 -8.68
CA LEU A 41 -2.04 -4.92 -7.26
C LEU A 41 -1.71 -3.62 -6.52
N GLU A 42 -0.92 -2.74 -7.13
CA GLU A 42 -0.54 -1.44 -6.54
C GLU A 42 -1.76 -0.56 -6.32
N MET A 43 -2.70 -0.51 -7.27
CA MET A 43 -3.96 0.22 -7.13
C MET A 43 -4.83 -0.37 -6.01
N MET A 44 -4.85 -1.69 -5.86
CA MET A 44 -5.57 -2.36 -4.78
C MET A 44 -4.97 -2.01 -3.41
N LEU A 45 -3.64 -2.02 -3.28
CA LEU A 45 -2.93 -1.60 -2.07
C LEU A 45 -3.28 -0.16 -1.70
N LEU A 46 -3.18 0.77 -2.66
CA LEU A 46 -3.50 2.18 -2.44
C LEU A 46 -4.97 2.37 -2.05
N ALA A 47 -5.89 1.60 -2.61
CA ALA A 47 -7.30 1.62 -2.24
C ALA A 47 -7.51 1.17 -0.77
N ILE A 48 -6.90 0.05 -0.35
CA ILE A 48 -6.98 -0.45 1.03
C ILE A 48 -6.41 0.57 2.00
N ILE A 49 -5.22 1.09 1.72
CA ILE A 49 -4.55 2.11 2.55
C ILE A 49 -5.41 3.36 2.67
N SER A 50 -5.99 3.82 1.56
CA SER A 50 -6.88 4.99 1.54
C SER A 50 -8.14 4.77 2.40
N VAL A 51 -8.75 3.59 2.31
CA VAL A 51 -9.93 3.21 3.10
C VAL A 51 -9.58 3.14 4.59
N MET A 52 -8.46 2.51 4.96
CA MET A 52 -8.00 2.47 6.35
C MET A 52 -7.73 3.87 6.89
N PHE A 53 -7.10 4.73 6.09
CA PHE A 53 -6.85 6.12 6.47
C PHE A 53 -8.13 6.90 6.66
N PHE A 54 -9.11 6.74 5.76
CA PHE A 54 -10.43 7.37 5.87
C PHE A 54 -11.16 6.96 7.15
N PHE A 55 -11.21 5.66 7.45
CA PHE A 55 -11.84 5.17 8.69
C PHE A 55 -11.12 5.69 9.94
N TYR A 56 -9.79 5.68 9.94
CA TYR A 56 -9.01 6.18 11.07
C TYR A 56 -9.20 7.69 11.30
N SER A 57 -9.27 8.46 10.22
CA SER A 57 -9.56 9.90 10.27
C SER A 57 -10.98 10.19 10.76
N ARG A 58 -11.96 9.38 10.35
CA ARG A 58 -13.37 9.59 10.69
C ARG A 58 -13.70 9.24 12.14
N ASN A 59 -13.01 8.26 12.74
CA ASN A 59 -13.24 7.89 14.14
C ASN A 59 -12.61 8.85 15.17
N ARG A 60 -11.90 9.88 14.69
CA ARG A 60 -11.36 11.00 15.49
C ARG A 60 -12.06 12.34 15.24
N GLY A 61 -13.01 12.38 14.30
CA GLY A 61 -13.83 13.56 13.98
C GLY A 61 -15.15 13.58 14.73
#